data_AF-A0A6G3TBE3-F1
#
_entry.id   AF-A0A6G3TBE3-F1
#
_cell.length_a   1.000
_cell.length_b   1.000
_cell.length_c   1.000
_cell.angle_alpha   90.00
_cell.angle_beta   90.00
_cell.angle_gamma   90.00
#
_symmetry.space_group_name_H-M   'P 1'
#
loop_
_entity.id
_entity.type
_entity.pdbx_description
1 polymer ?
#
loop_
_entity_poly.entity_id
_entity_poly.type
_entity_poly.pdbx_seq_one_letter_code
_entity_poly.pdbx_strand_id
1 'polypeptide(L)'
;MPKPFSVNTNRFDPYKTYRFLVYFGTGTEPVAGVSKVSALKRSADVIENKEGGHPIIRKGLGRYKYEPITIERGITFDRELEDWACAGQRLDKGAAVTSLKNLRKQVRIDLLNEQGQPVRRYTIHRAWVSEYQALPDLDAGTNAIAIEHIKIEHEGWERDLTLAEAEEL
;
A
#
# COMPACT_ATOMS: atom_id res chain seq x y z
N MET A 1 16.91 24.94 14.71
CA MET A 1 16.18 24.17 13.68
C MET A 1 15.97 22.76 14.20
N PRO A 2 14.81 22.12 13.96
CA PRO A 2 14.65 20.70 14.29
C PRO A 2 15.70 19.88 13.53
N LYS A 3 16.39 18.97 14.23
CA LYS A 3 17.27 18.01 13.57
C LYS A 3 16.38 16.98 12.84
N PRO A 4 16.61 16.73 11.54
CA PRO A 4 15.78 15.79 10.77
C PRO A 4 15.91 14.34 11.26
N PHE A 5 17.07 14.00 11.84
CA PHE A 5 17.41 12.68 12.37
C PHE A 5 17.92 12.80 13.81
N SER A 6 17.55 11.83 14.65
CA SER A 6 17.88 11.82 16.08
C SER A 6 19.03 10.88 16.40
N VAL A 7 19.14 9.76 15.69
CA VAL A 7 20.21 8.77 15.81
C VAL A 7 21.27 9.03 14.74
N ASN A 8 20.89 9.11 13.47
CA ASN A 8 21.81 9.29 12.35
C ASN A 8 22.11 10.77 12.08
N THR A 9 22.75 11.43 13.05
CA THR A 9 22.95 12.90 13.01
C THR A 9 23.82 13.40 11.85
N ASN A 10 24.61 12.53 11.22
CA ASN A 10 25.42 12.83 10.03
C ASN A 10 24.63 12.71 8.72
N ARG A 11 23.40 12.17 8.77
CA ARG A 11 22.54 12.05 7.61
C ARG A 11 21.91 13.41 7.29
N PHE A 12 22.12 13.90 6.08
CA PHE A 12 21.52 15.14 5.59
C PHE A 12 20.32 14.87 4.68
N ASP A 13 20.39 13.82 3.87
CA ASP A 13 19.38 13.51 2.86
C ASP A 13 18.20 12.72 3.44
N PRO A 14 16.95 13.05 3.08
CA PRO A 14 15.78 12.24 3.39
C PRO A 14 15.85 10.80 2.82
N TYR A 15 14.98 9.92 3.31
CA TYR A 15 14.86 8.55 2.79
C TYR A 15 14.31 8.51 1.36
N LYS A 16 14.81 7.57 0.56
CA LYS A 16 14.47 7.39 -0.85
C LYS A 16 13.36 6.35 -1.01
N THR A 17 12.56 6.45 -2.08
CA THR A 17 11.33 5.66 -2.25
C THR A 17 11.53 4.27 -2.84
N TYR A 18 12.74 3.92 -3.29
CA TYR A 18 12.96 2.70 -4.09
C TYR A 18 13.35 1.46 -3.27
N ARG A 19 13.51 1.56 -1.94
CA ARG A 19 13.71 0.38 -1.08
C ARG A 19 12.53 0.25 -0.13
N PHE A 20 11.72 -0.76 -0.37
CA PHE A 20 10.55 -1.06 0.44
C PHE A 20 10.23 -2.54 0.40
N LEU A 21 9.48 -3.01 1.39
CA LEU A 21 8.97 -4.38 1.46
C LEU A 21 7.47 -4.34 1.76
N VAL A 22 6.75 -5.30 1.18
CA VAL A 22 5.30 -5.46 1.36
C VAL A 22 5.02 -6.82 1.94
N TYR A 23 4.08 -6.90 2.88
CA TYR A 23 3.69 -8.15 3.52
C TYR A 23 2.17 -8.26 3.55
N PHE A 24 1.64 -9.47 3.36
CA PHE A 24 0.21 -9.73 3.41
C PHE A 24 -0.20 -10.56 4.64
N GLY A 25 -1.34 -10.21 5.22
CA GLY A 25 -1.92 -10.90 6.37
C GLY A 25 -0.98 -10.91 7.57
N THR A 26 -0.80 -12.10 8.15
CA THR A 26 0.12 -12.35 9.27
C THR A 26 1.45 -12.97 8.81
N GLY A 27 1.74 -12.93 7.50
CA GLY A 27 2.98 -13.46 6.94
C GLY A 27 4.20 -12.70 7.48
N THR A 28 5.28 -13.44 7.75
CA THR A 28 6.57 -12.86 8.14
C THR A 28 7.45 -12.54 6.95
N GLU A 29 7.21 -13.22 5.82
CA GLU A 29 7.97 -13.06 4.59
C GLU A 29 7.40 -11.95 3.71
N PRO A 30 8.25 -11.13 3.07
CA PRO A 30 7.79 -10.13 2.13
C PRO A 30 7.31 -10.80 0.83
N VAL A 31 6.28 -10.21 0.24
CA VAL A 31 5.76 -10.62 -1.08
C VAL A 31 6.88 -10.48 -2.11
N ALA A 32 7.13 -11.54 -2.86
CA ALA A 32 8.22 -11.57 -3.81
C ALA A 32 7.97 -10.62 -5.00
N GLY A 33 9.03 -9.93 -5.45
CA GLY A 33 9.05 -9.24 -6.74
C GLY A 33 8.23 -7.96 -6.83
N VAL A 34 7.75 -7.38 -5.72
CA VAL A 34 7.02 -6.10 -5.75
C VAL A 34 7.93 -5.00 -6.27
N SER A 35 7.51 -4.38 -7.37
CA SER A 35 8.27 -3.33 -8.07
C SER A 35 7.72 -1.94 -7.80
N LYS A 36 6.43 -1.81 -7.49
CA LYS A 36 5.79 -0.51 -7.23
C LYS A 36 4.57 -0.63 -6.33
N VAL A 37 4.39 0.39 -5.49
CA VAL A 37 3.21 0.58 -4.64
C VAL A 37 2.77 2.04 -4.78
N SER A 38 1.47 2.29 -4.90
CA SER A 38 0.96 3.66 -4.95
C SER A 38 1.00 4.35 -3.59
N ALA A 39 0.79 5.67 -3.59
CA ALA A 39 0.82 6.48 -2.38
C ALA A 39 -0.36 6.14 -1.44
N LEU A 40 -0.08 6.11 -0.13
CA LEU A 40 -1.10 6.13 0.92
C LEU A 40 -1.72 7.52 1.01
N LYS A 41 -2.96 7.67 0.52
CA LYS A 41 -3.63 8.96 0.43
C LYS A 41 -5.00 8.93 1.10
N ARG A 42 -5.23 9.95 1.94
CA ARG A 42 -6.52 10.19 2.60
C ARG A 42 -6.92 11.63 2.40
N SER A 43 -8.20 11.85 2.15
CA SER A 43 -8.80 13.17 2.00
C SER A 43 -10.01 13.26 2.93
N ALA A 44 -10.44 14.48 3.26
CA ALA A 44 -11.64 14.71 4.04
C ALA A 44 -12.64 15.49 3.20
N ASP A 45 -13.91 15.11 3.26
CA ASP A 45 -14.98 15.94 2.72
C ASP A 45 -15.07 17.23 3.54
N VAL A 46 -15.23 18.37 2.87
CA VAL A 46 -15.37 19.68 3.54
C VAL A 46 -16.84 20.04 3.63
N ILE A 47 -17.33 20.28 4.84
CA ILE A 47 -18.71 20.72 5.05
C ILE A 47 -18.73 22.23 5.08
N GLU A 48 -19.37 22.85 4.09
CA GLU A 48 -19.50 24.31 4.03
C GLU A 48 -20.76 24.78 4.78
N ASN A 49 -20.56 25.62 5.80
CA ASN A 49 -21.65 26.24 6.54
C ASN A 49 -21.71 27.74 6.21
N LYS A 50 -22.88 28.17 5.72
CA LYS A 50 -23.20 29.56 5.39
C LYS A 50 -24.14 30.10 6.46
N GLU A 51 -23.61 30.97 7.31
CA GLU A 51 -24.36 31.60 8.39
C GLU A 51 -24.85 33.00 7.96
N GLY A 52 -26.13 33.29 8.20
CA GLY A 52 -26.70 34.60 7.90
C GLY A 52 -26.04 35.71 8.73
N GLY A 53 -25.59 36.78 8.07
CA GLY A 53 -24.87 37.88 8.72
C GLY A 53 -23.36 37.70 8.82
N HIS A 54 -22.81 36.54 8.43
CA HIS A 54 -21.36 36.31 8.39
C HIS A 54 -20.85 36.27 6.95
N PRO A 55 -19.89 37.14 6.55
CA PRO A 55 -19.46 37.26 5.15
C PRO A 55 -18.54 36.12 4.67
N ILE A 56 -17.98 35.32 5.59
CA ILE A 56 -17.03 34.25 5.28
C ILE A 56 -17.70 32.88 5.50
N ILE A 57 -17.56 31.99 4.52
CA ILE A 57 -18.02 30.60 4.60
C ILE A 57 -17.16 29.83 5.61
N ARG A 58 -17.79 29.20 6.61
CA ARG A 58 -17.09 28.34 7.56
C ARG A 58 -16.93 26.94 6.98
N LYS A 59 -15.75 26.35 7.19
CA LYS A 59 -15.40 25.00 6.71
C LYS A 59 -15.31 24.04 7.89
N GLY A 60 -16.21 23.07 7.94
CA GLY A 60 -16.25 21.99 8.91
C GLY A 60 -15.64 20.70 8.38
N LEU A 61 -15.30 19.80 9.31
CA LEU A 61 -14.75 18.48 9.00
C LEU A 61 -15.86 17.49 8.61
N GLY A 62 -15.75 16.91 7.42
CA GLY A 62 -16.59 15.80 6.96
C GLY A 62 -15.91 14.44 7.12
N ARG A 63 -16.43 13.43 6.40
CA ARG A 63 -15.92 12.06 6.44
C ARG A 63 -14.57 11.97 5.74
N TYR A 64 -13.69 11.10 6.24
CA TYR A 64 -12.44 10.77 5.56
C TYR A 64 -12.69 9.72 4.48
N LYS A 65 -12.06 9.92 3.33
CA LYS A 65 -11.94 8.97 2.23
C LYS A 65 -10.51 8.47 2.16
N TYR A 66 -10.37 7.16 2.02
CA TYR A 66 -9.10 6.49 1.81
C TYR A 66 -9.03 6.06 0.36
N GLU A 67 -8.02 6.56 -0.36
CA GLU A 67 -7.87 6.26 -1.78
C GLU A 67 -7.31 4.85 -1.95
N PRO A 68 -7.74 4.10 -2.99
CA PRO A 68 -7.25 2.75 -3.24
C PRO A 68 -5.73 2.71 -3.44
N ILE A 69 -5.14 1.58 -3.08
CA ILE A 69 -3.70 1.33 -3.25
C ILE A 69 -3.51 0.37 -4.42
N THR A 70 -2.57 0.65 -5.32
CA THR A 70 -2.14 -0.31 -6.34
C THR A 70 -0.80 -0.93 -5.97
N ILE A 71 -0.64 -2.20 -6.30
CA ILE A 71 0.60 -2.96 -6.14
C ILE A 71 0.90 -3.61 -7.48
N GLU A 72 2.13 -3.43 -7.95
CA GLU A 72 2.66 -4.06 -9.15
C GLU A 72 3.83 -4.96 -8.75
N ARG A 73 3.87 -6.18 -9.29
CA ARG A 73 5.01 -7.10 -9.10
C ARG A 73 5.35 -7.83 -10.39
N GLY A 74 6.59 -8.26 -10.52
CA GLY A 74 6.97 -9.20 -11.58
C GLY A 74 6.28 -10.54 -11.40
N ILE A 75 5.84 -11.16 -12.50
CA ILE A 75 5.24 -12.49 -12.46
C ILE A 75 6.28 -13.50 -11.97
N THR A 76 5.94 -14.23 -10.92
CA THR A 76 6.77 -15.29 -10.33
C THR A 76 5.93 -16.53 -10.05
N PHE A 77 6.56 -17.60 -9.56
CA PHE A 77 5.84 -18.79 -9.07
C PHE A 77 5.23 -18.63 -7.67
N ASP A 78 5.49 -17.50 -6.99
CA ASP A 78 4.85 -17.22 -5.72
C ASP A 78 3.37 -16.85 -5.95
N ARG A 79 2.48 -17.60 -5.32
CA ARG A 79 1.03 -17.52 -5.52
C ARG A 79 0.33 -16.62 -4.52
N GLU A 80 1.04 -16.02 -3.57
CA GLU A 80 0.39 -15.29 -2.46
C GLU A 80 -0.54 -14.15 -2.94
N LEU A 81 -0.09 -13.38 -3.94
CA LEU A 81 -0.88 -12.28 -4.52
C LEU A 81 -2.07 -12.81 -5.35
N GLU A 82 -1.83 -13.83 -6.19
CA GLU A 82 -2.88 -14.47 -7.00
C GLU A 82 -3.97 -15.07 -6.10
N ASP A 83 -3.59 -15.84 -5.07
CA ASP A 83 -4.52 -16.49 -4.15
C ASP A 83 -5.35 -15.47 -3.37
N TRP A 84 -4.77 -14.32 -3.02
CA TRP A 84 -5.51 -13.24 -2.37
C TRP A 84 -6.47 -12.54 -3.34
N ALA A 85 -6.02 -12.21 -4.56
CA ALA A 85 -6.88 -11.64 -5.59
C ALA A 85 -8.09 -12.54 -5.91
N CYS A 86 -7.83 -13.84 -6.00
CA CYS A 86 -8.85 -14.85 -6.27
C CYS A 86 -9.82 -15.10 -5.10
N ALA A 87 -9.57 -14.54 -3.91
CA ALA A 87 -10.48 -14.66 -2.77
C ALA A 87 -11.81 -13.92 -2.99
N GLY A 88 -11.83 -12.86 -3.81
CA GLY A 88 -13.04 -12.15 -4.21
C GLY A 88 -13.95 -13.02 -5.07
N GLN A 89 -13.46 -13.40 -6.24
CA GLN A 89 -14.13 -14.37 -7.10
C GLN A 89 -13.09 -14.96 -8.04
N ARG A 90 -13.17 -16.26 -8.26
CA ARG A 90 -12.44 -16.95 -9.32
C ARG A 90 -13.35 -17.99 -9.97
N LEU A 91 -12.96 -18.46 -11.15
CA LEU A 91 -13.57 -19.65 -11.72
C LEU A 91 -12.83 -20.89 -11.21
N ASP A 92 -13.58 -21.87 -10.71
CA ASP A 92 -13.10 -23.21 -10.40
C ASP A 92 -13.92 -24.20 -11.22
N LYS A 93 -13.28 -24.83 -12.21
CA LYS A 93 -13.92 -25.72 -13.19
C LYS A 93 -15.17 -25.11 -13.85
N GLY A 94 -15.12 -23.81 -14.15
CA GLY A 94 -16.19 -23.07 -14.81
C GLY A 94 -17.30 -22.56 -13.88
N ALA A 95 -17.27 -22.89 -12.58
CA ALA A 95 -18.17 -22.32 -11.59
C ALA A 95 -17.51 -21.15 -10.85
N ALA A 96 -18.26 -20.09 -10.56
CA ALA A 96 -17.77 -18.99 -9.74
C ALA A 96 -17.67 -19.44 -8.27
N VAL A 97 -16.50 -19.22 -7.67
CA VAL A 97 -16.23 -19.49 -6.26
C VAL A 97 -15.65 -18.25 -5.60
N THR A 98 -16.10 -17.95 -4.37
CA THR A 98 -15.67 -16.82 -3.56
C THR A 98 -15.24 -17.32 -2.18
N SER A 99 -14.20 -16.70 -1.61
CA SER A 99 -13.74 -16.99 -0.25
C SER A 99 -13.86 -15.75 0.64
N LEU A 100 -15.05 -15.55 1.22
CA LEU A 100 -15.30 -14.42 2.13
C LEU A 100 -14.39 -14.42 3.35
N LYS A 101 -13.97 -15.61 3.81
CA LYS A 101 -13.03 -15.78 4.94
C LYS A 101 -11.66 -15.17 4.64
N ASN A 102 -11.17 -15.32 3.40
CA ASN A 102 -9.83 -14.90 3.00
C ASN A 102 -9.81 -13.58 2.23
N LEU A 103 -10.99 -12.99 1.99
CA LEU A 103 -11.17 -11.78 1.20
C LEU A 103 -10.40 -10.59 1.78
N ARG A 104 -10.48 -10.40 3.11
CA ARG A 104 -9.86 -9.26 3.79
C ARG A 104 -8.57 -9.67 4.49
N LYS A 105 -7.52 -8.89 4.24
CA LYS A 105 -6.21 -9.04 4.88
C LYS A 105 -5.71 -7.71 5.43
N GLN A 106 -4.74 -7.78 6.32
CA GLN A 106 -3.88 -6.63 6.61
C GLN A 106 -2.77 -6.58 5.57
N VAL A 107 -2.32 -5.38 5.21
CA VAL A 107 -1.14 -5.18 4.34
C VAL A 107 -0.15 -4.32 5.09
N ARG A 108 1.10 -4.77 5.21
CA ARG A 108 2.17 -3.99 5.82
C ARG A 108 3.12 -3.48 4.75
N ILE A 109 3.48 -2.21 4.80
CA ILE A 109 4.49 -1.61 3.93
C ILE A 109 5.61 -1.05 4.81
N ASP A 110 6.82 -1.54 4.58
CA ASP A 110 8.03 -1.07 5.24
C ASP A 110 8.88 -0.28 4.23
N LEU A 111 9.16 0.99 4.53
CA LEU A 111 10.17 1.79 3.84
C LEU A 111 11.52 1.48 4.47
N LEU A 112 12.55 1.27 3.64
CA LEU A 112 13.88 0.92 4.08
C LEU A 112 14.90 2.04 3.81
N ASN A 113 15.97 2.07 4.58
CA ASN A 113 17.17 2.86 4.27
C ASN A 113 18.10 2.13 3.30
N GLU A 114 19.24 2.77 3.00
CA GLU A 114 20.31 2.27 2.16
C GLU A 114 21.02 1.01 2.70
N GLN A 115 20.77 0.62 3.95
CA GLN A 115 21.26 -0.63 4.54
C GLN A 115 20.19 -1.74 4.55
N GLY A 116 18.97 -1.43 4.08
CA GLY A 116 17.85 -2.37 4.09
C GLY A 116 17.15 -2.48 5.44
N GLN A 117 17.43 -1.57 6.38
CA GLN A 117 16.75 -1.50 7.67
C GLN A 117 15.44 -0.71 7.54
N PRO A 118 14.35 -1.14 8.20
CA PRO A 118 13.08 -0.43 8.16
C PRO A 118 13.16 0.90 8.92
N VAL A 119 12.77 1.98 8.25
CA VAL A 119 12.75 3.36 8.79
C VAL A 119 11.33 3.91 8.93
N ARG A 120 10.37 3.31 8.22
CA ARG A 120 8.96 3.62 8.34
C ARG A 120 8.14 2.37 8.09
N ARG A 121 7.12 2.15 8.91
CA ARG A 121 6.18 1.04 8.73
C ARG A 121 4.75 1.54 8.77
N TYR A 122 3.95 1.05 7.83
CA TYR A 122 2.52 1.30 7.75
C TYR A 122 1.76 -0.01 7.74
N THR A 123 0.68 -0.08 8.51
CA THR A 123 -0.25 -1.20 8.52
C THR A 123 -1.58 -0.72 7.96
N ILE A 124 -2.01 -1.33 6.86
CA ILE A 124 -3.27 -1.06 6.16
C ILE A 124 -4.29 -2.10 6.60
N HIS A 125 -5.50 -1.65 6.93
CA HIS A 125 -6.50 -2.49 7.56
C HIS A 125 -7.63 -2.89 6.61
N ARG A 126 -8.08 -4.14 6.79
CA ARG A 126 -9.28 -4.71 6.15
C ARG A 126 -9.25 -4.53 4.63
N ALA A 127 -8.07 -4.71 4.07
CA ALA A 127 -7.80 -4.51 2.66
C ALA A 127 -8.34 -5.71 1.86
N TRP A 128 -8.85 -5.48 0.65
CA TRP A 128 -9.28 -6.53 -0.28
C TRP A 128 -9.02 -6.09 -1.73
N VAL A 129 -8.78 -7.06 -2.61
CA VAL A 129 -8.45 -6.80 -4.02
C VAL A 129 -9.72 -6.51 -4.82
N SER A 130 -9.83 -5.31 -5.38
CA SER A 130 -10.94 -4.89 -6.23
C SER A 130 -10.68 -5.06 -7.72
N GLU A 131 -9.41 -5.13 -8.12
CA GLU A 131 -8.99 -5.33 -9.51
C GLU A 131 -7.75 -6.22 -9.53
N TYR A 132 -7.70 -7.17 -10.46
CA TYR A 132 -6.55 -8.04 -10.66
C TYR A 132 -6.27 -8.22 -12.15
N GLN A 133 -5.07 -7.85 -12.56
CA GLN A 133 -4.50 -8.13 -13.86
C GLN A 133 -3.44 -9.22 -13.69
N ALA A 134 -3.78 -10.45 -14.08
CA ALA A 134 -2.90 -11.61 -13.95
C ALA A 134 -1.74 -11.62 -14.96
N LEU A 135 -1.92 -10.97 -16.11
CA LEU A 135 -0.95 -10.98 -17.22
C LEU A 135 -0.94 -9.61 -17.90
N PRO A 136 0.24 -9.05 -18.21
CA PRO A 136 0.33 -7.89 -19.09
C PRO A 136 0.13 -8.32 -20.55
N ASP A 137 0.10 -7.34 -21.45
CA ASP A 137 0.17 -7.63 -22.89
C ASP A 137 1.49 -8.31 -23.24
N LEU A 138 1.41 -9.39 -24.01
CA LEU A 138 2.57 -10.14 -24.47
C LEU A 138 2.99 -9.67 -25.86
N ASP A 139 4.14 -9.01 -25.95
CA ASP A 139 4.71 -8.53 -27.20
C ASP A 139 6.12 -9.11 -27.41
N ALA A 140 6.27 -9.94 -28.44
CA ALA A 140 7.55 -10.55 -28.80
C ALA A 140 8.59 -9.55 -29.35
N GLY A 141 8.17 -8.32 -29.71
CA GLY A 141 9.05 -7.26 -30.20
C GLY A 141 9.65 -6.37 -29.11
N THR A 142 9.18 -6.47 -27.86
CA THR A 142 9.56 -5.58 -26.76
C THR A 142 10.32 -6.30 -25.65
N ASN A 143 11.37 -5.67 -25.11
CA ASN A 143 12.12 -6.18 -23.95
C ASN A 143 11.55 -5.62 -22.65
N ALA A 144 10.53 -6.28 -22.09
CA ALA A 144 9.92 -5.90 -20.82
C ALA A 144 9.75 -7.10 -19.86
N ILE A 145 9.75 -6.82 -18.56
CA ILE A 145 9.40 -7.81 -17.52
C ILE A 145 7.88 -7.93 -17.48
N ALA A 146 7.35 -9.14 -17.43
CA ALA A 146 5.92 -9.34 -17.26
C ALA A 146 5.49 -8.92 -15.84
N ILE A 147 4.59 -7.95 -15.74
CA ILE A 147 4.09 -7.40 -14.47
C ILE A 147 2.62 -7.80 -14.26
N GLU A 148 2.31 -8.33 -13.09
CA GLU A 148 0.95 -8.44 -12.59
C GLU A 148 0.59 -7.23 -11.71
N HIS A 149 -0.68 -6.85 -11.72
CA HIS A 149 -1.18 -5.65 -11.07
C HIS A 149 -2.43 -5.96 -10.24
N ILE A 150 -2.47 -5.42 -9.02
CA ILE A 150 -3.68 -5.40 -8.21
C ILE A 150 -4.04 -4.00 -7.75
N LYS A 151 -5.34 -3.73 -7.67
CA LYS A 151 -5.92 -2.60 -6.95
C LYS A 151 -6.58 -3.10 -5.68
N ILE A 152 -6.31 -2.42 -4.58
CA ILE A 152 -6.75 -2.79 -3.25
C ILE A 152 -7.59 -1.66 -2.65
N GLU A 153 -8.78 -2.02 -2.19
CA GLU A 153 -9.63 -1.16 -1.37
C GLU A 153 -9.36 -1.46 0.11
N HIS A 154 -9.36 -0.43 0.95
CA HIS A 154 -9.04 -0.58 2.38
C HIS A 154 -9.75 0.46 3.24
N GLU A 155 -9.76 0.23 4.55
CA GLU A 155 -10.47 1.07 5.52
C GLU A 155 -9.51 1.93 6.36
N GLY A 156 -8.45 2.40 5.72
CA GLY A 156 -7.40 3.19 6.33
C GLY A 156 -6.15 2.41 6.71
N TRP A 157 -5.20 3.15 7.30
CA TRP A 157 -3.91 2.64 7.74
C TRP A 157 -3.44 3.38 8.99
N GLU A 158 -2.50 2.78 9.71
CA GLU A 158 -1.77 3.39 10.80
C GLU A 158 -0.26 3.33 10.54
N ARG A 159 0.47 4.27 11.13
CA ARG A 159 1.93 4.21 11.18
C ARG A 159 2.33 3.48 12.45
N ASP A 160 3.24 2.54 12.35
CA ASP A 160 3.88 1.96 13.54
C ASP A 160 4.78 3.01 14.21
N LEU A 161 4.41 3.39 15.44
CA LEU A 161 5.15 4.35 16.26
C LEU A 161 6.20 3.69 17.16
N THR A 162 6.23 2.36 17.22
CA THR A 162 7.20 1.59 18.01
C THR A 162 8.50 1.35 17.25
N LEU A 163 8.51 1.54 15.92
CA LEU A 163 9.70 1.48 15.09
C LEU A 163 10.63 2.66 15.42
N ALA A 164 11.74 2.35 16.11
CA ALA A 164 12.80 3.30 16.41
C ALA A 164 13.75 3.50 15.22
N GLU A 165 14.39 4.67 15.16
CA GLU A 165 15.45 4.95 14.19
C GLU A 165 16.66 4.03 14.50
N ALA A 166 17.04 3.20 13.53
CA ALA A 166 18.21 2.34 13.64
C ALA A 166 19.48 3.13 13.32
N GLU A 167 20.60 2.79 13.97
CA GLU A 167 21.91 3.35 13.64
C GLU A 167 22.39 2.80 12.29
N GLU A 168 22.73 3.72 11.40
CA GLU A 168 23.32 3.46 10.09
C GLU A 168 24.84 3.40 10.23
N LEU A 169 25.45 2.32 9.72
CA LEU A 169 26.90 2.15 9.61
C LEU A 169 27.57 3.05 8.56
#